data_AF-A0A3L6T4V0-F1
#
_entry.id   AF-A0A3L6T4V0-F1
#
_cell.length_a   1.000
_cell.length_b   1.000
_cell.length_c   1.000
_cell.angle_alpha   90.00
_cell.angle_beta   90.00
_cell.angle_gamma   90.00
#
_symmetry.space_group_name_H-M   'P 1'
#
loop_
_entity.id
_entity.type
_entity.pdbx_description
1 polymer ?
#
loop_
_entity_poly.entity_id
_entity_poly.type
_entity_poly.pdbx_seq_one_letter_code
_entity_poly.pdbx_strand_id
1 'polypeptide(L)'
;MAAQEDSGSSSHHYTIDIQPGPNCAVCMEPLEWVAVAPCGHREVCAACAARIRFFENDRRCCICRSPCPTVFVTRASRAGQRAFLWPPPPAFGGEGRVLKFYWYHRGMASYFDDLC
;
A
#
# COMPACT_ATOMS: atom_id res chain seq x y z
N MET A 1 -25.14 -47.98 39.80
CA MET A 1 -25.41 -47.37 38.48
C MET A 1 -24.90 -45.95 38.55
N ALA A 2 -23.76 -45.67 37.91
CA ALA A 2 -23.16 -44.34 37.85
C ALA A 2 -23.70 -43.63 36.61
N ALA A 3 -24.11 -42.36 36.77
CA ALA A 3 -24.43 -41.46 35.66
C ALA A 3 -23.75 -40.11 35.92
N GLN A 4 -23.13 -39.60 34.86
CA GLN A 4 -22.27 -38.43 34.75
C GLN A 4 -22.84 -37.13 35.35
N GLU A 5 -21.93 -36.27 35.82
CA GLU A 5 -22.15 -34.82 35.81
C GLU A 5 -21.08 -34.11 34.94
N ASP A 6 -21.66 -33.37 34.00
CA ASP A 6 -21.19 -32.48 32.94
C ASP A 6 -19.81 -31.80 33.11
N SER A 7 -18.90 -32.12 32.20
CA SER A 7 -17.69 -31.35 31.96
C SER A 7 -18.02 -30.10 31.17
N GLY A 8 -18.23 -28.99 31.88
CA GLY A 8 -18.45 -27.65 31.32
C GLY A 8 -17.37 -27.27 30.29
N SER A 9 -17.78 -27.25 29.02
CA SER A 9 -16.94 -26.83 27.89
C SER A 9 -16.80 -25.30 27.90
N SER A 10 -15.66 -24.81 28.40
CA SER A 10 -15.34 -23.39 28.43
C SER A 10 -15.13 -22.87 26.99
N SER A 11 -16.15 -22.23 26.45
CA SER A 11 -16.13 -21.65 25.10
C SER A 11 -15.39 -20.33 25.12
N HIS A 12 -14.12 -20.33 24.69
CA HIS A 12 -13.33 -19.11 24.53
C HIS A 12 -13.84 -18.31 23.33
N HIS A 13 -14.58 -17.24 23.59
CA HIS A 13 -14.97 -16.26 22.59
C HIS A 13 -13.76 -15.37 22.27
N TYR A 14 -13.16 -15.53 21.09
CA TYR A 14 -12.15 -14.59 20.59
C TYR A 14 -12.87 -13.50 19.81
N THR A 15 -12.72 -12.25 20.24
CA THR A 15 -13.14 -11.08 19.46
C THR A 15 -12.07 -10.78 18.43
N ILE A 16 -12.40 -10.91 17.14
CA ILE A 16 -11.58 -10.33 16.07
C ILE A 16 -11.96 -8.86 15.95
N ASP A 17 -11.08 -7.97 16.41
CA ASP A 17 -11.18 -6.54 16.14
C ASP A 17 -10.85 -6.28 14.67
N ILE A 18 -11.84 -6.37 13.79
CA ILE A 18 -11.72 -5.93 12.40
C ILE A 18 -11.62 -4.41 12.42
N GLN A 19 -10.40 -3.87 12.32
CA GLN A 19 -10.18 -2.42 12.25
C GLN A 19 -10.95 -1.85 11.04
N PRO A 20 -11.84 -0.87 11.22
CA PRO A 20 -12.61 -0.29 10.13
C PRO A 20 -11.70 0.61 9.28
N GLY A 21 -11.17 0.06 8.19
CA GLY A 21 -10.34 0.78 7.22
C GLY A 21 -9.99 -0.08 6.01
N PRO A 22 -9.59 0.52 4.88
CA PRO A 22 -9.10 -0.26 3.75
C PRO A 22 -7.80 -0.97 4.14
N ASN A 23 -7.71 -2.27 3.86
CA ASN A 23 -6.53 -3.09 4.09
C ASN A 23 -5.76 -3.33 2.79
N CYS A 24 -4.46 -3.54 2.90
CA CYS A 24 -3.59 -3.82 1.78
C CYS A 24 -3.97 -5.15 1.12
N ALA A 25 -4.16 -5.16 -0.20
CA ALA A 25 -4.49 -6.36 -0.95
C ALA A 25 -3.38 -7.44 -0.94
N VAL A 26 -2.17 -7.09 -0.49
CA VAL A 26 -1.01 -7.99 -0.44
C VAL A 26 -0.78 -8.55 0.96
N CYS A 27 -0.65 -7.69 1.97
CA CYS A 27 -0.33 -8.11 3.34
C CYS A 27 -1.51 -8.10 4.29
N MET A 28 -2.70 -7.66 3.85
CA MET A 28 -3.92 -7.55 4.67
C MET A 28 -3.83 -6.59 5.86
N GLU A 29 -2.74 -5.83 5.98
CA GLU A 29 -2.55 -4.80 7.01
C GLU A 29 -3.23 -3.47 6.63
N PRO A 30 -3.56 -2.61 7.62
CA PRO A 30 -4.18 -1.30 7.38
C PRO A 30 -3.42 -0.41 6.39
N LEU A 31 -4.13 0.21 5.44
CA LEU A 31 -3.56 1.14 4.46
C LEU A 31 -3.45 2.56 5.02
N GLU A 32 -2.37 2.86 5.72
CA GLU A 32 -2.05 4.26 6.08
C GLU A 32 -1.38 5.00 4.90
N TRP A 33 -0.44 4.33 4.24
CA TRP A 33 0.30 4.83 3.08
C TRP A 33 0.05 3.93 1.88
N VAL A 34 -0.39 4.51 0.77
CA VAL A 34 -0.82 3.79 -0.43
C VAL A 34 0.05 4.14 -1.61
N ALA A 35 0.33 3.14 -2.44
CA ALA A 35 0.92 3.34 -3.76
C ALA A 35 -0.20 3.45 -4.80
N VAL A 36 -0.37 4.64 -5.36
CA VAL A 36 -1.33 4.93 -6.42
C VAL A 36 -0.68 4.67 -7.77
N ALA A 37 -1.29 3.79 -8.56
CA ALA A 37 -0.89 3.49 -9.92
C ALA A 37 -1.55 4.45 -10.92
N PRO A 38 -0.97 4.63 -12.13
CA PRO A 38 -1.60 5.43 -13.20
C PRO A 38 -2.98 4.91 -13.64
N CYS A 39 -3.25 3.61 -13.41
CA CYS A 39 -4.56 3.02 -13.65
C CYS A 39 -5.61 3.36 -12.56
N GLY A 40 -5.24 4.11 -11.52
CA GLY A 40 -6.14 4.57 -10.45
C GLY A 40 -6.24 3.65 -9.24
N HIS A 41 -5.73 2.42 -9.33
CA HIS A 41 -5.66 1.47 -8.21
C HIS A 41 -4.73 1.98 -7.10
N ARG A 42 -5.17 1.85 -5.84
CA ARG A 42 -4.49 2.35 -4.63
C ARG A 42 -4.54 1.36 -3.45
N GLU A 43 -4.79 0.08 -3.74
CA GLU A 43 -5.10 -0.96 -2.76
C GLU A 43 -3.84 -1.64 -2.18
N VAL A 44 -2.65 -1.11 -2.46
CA VAL A 44 -1.36 -1.69 -2.04
C VAL A 44 -0.60 -0.69 -1.17
N CYS A 45 -0.12 -1.15 -0.02
CA CYS A 45 0.63 -0.31 0.90
C CYS A 45 2.03 0.03 0.37
N ALA A 46 2.63 1.11 0.87
CA ALA A 46 3.96 1.56 0.47
C ALA A 46 5.03 0.46 0.61
N ALA A 47 5.00 -0.33 1.69
CA ALA A 47 5.96 -1.39 1.95
C ALA A 47 5.83 -2.56 0.95
N CYS A 48 4.61 -3.01 0.67
CA CYS A 48 4.37 -4.06 -0.32
C CYS A 48 4.72 -3.57 -1.73
N ALA A 49 4.39 -2.32 -2.05
CA ALA A 49 4.80 -1.71 -3.31
C ALA A 49 6.33 -1.61 -3.42
N ALA A 50 7.04 -1.26 -2.35
CA ALA A 50 8.50 -1.29 -2.31
C ALA A 50 9.02 -2.69 -2.60
N ARG A 51 8.47 -3.71 -1.94
CA ARG A 51 8.92 -5.09 -2.11
C ARG A 51 8.81 -5.56 -3.56
N ILE A 52 7.63 -5.40 -4.15
CA ILE A 52 7.33 -5.85 -5.51
C ILE A 52 8.12 -5.04 -6.55
N ARG A 53 8.20 -3.72 -6.38
CA ARG A 53 8.80 -2.85 -7.40
C ARG A 53 10.32 -2.80 -7.32
N PHE A 54 10.89 -2.83 -6.12
CA PHE A 54 12.34 -2.73 -5.91
C PHE A 54 13.02 -4.10 -5.94
N PHE A 55 12.53 -5.07 -5.15
CA PHE A 55 13.19 -6.39 -5.06
C PHE A 55 12.77 -7.33 -6.18
N GLU A 56 11.48 -7.36 -6.54
CA GLU A 56 10.98 -8.26 -7.60
C GLU A 56 11.02 -7.61 -9.00
N ASN A 57 11.24 -6.29 -9.06
CA ASN A 57 11.25 -5.49 -10.30
C ASN A 57 9.97 -5.66 -11.16
N ASP A 58 8.84 -6.03 -10.55
CA ASP A 58 7.54 -6.08 -11.23
C ASP A 58 6.90 -4.68 -11.23
N ARG A 59 6.79 -4.11 -12.42
CA ARG A 59 6.20 -2.78 -12.67
C ARG A 59 4.80 -2.86 -13.25
N ARG A 60 4.04 -3.89 -12.90
CA ARG A 60 2.61 -4.00 -13.23
C ARG A 60 1.77 -3.62 -12.03
N CYS A 61 0.56 -3.13 -12.28
CA CYS A 61 -0.42 -2.96 -11.21
C CYS A 61 -0.76 -4.34 -10.61
N CYS A 62 -0.74 -4.48 -9.29
CA CYS A 62 -1.09 -5.73 -8.61
C CYS A 62 -2.56 -6.14 -8.83
N ILE A 63 -3.43 -5.17 -9.16
CA ILE A 63 -4.88 -5.37 -9.30
C ILE A 63 -5.25 -5.70 -10.75
N CYS A 64 -5.04 -4.76 -11.67
CA CYS A 64 -5.45 -4.93 -13.07
C CYS A 64 -4.32 -5.36 -14.02
N ARG A 65 -3.11 -5.60 -13.51
CA ARG A 65 -1.92 -6.00 -14.29
C ARG A 65 -1.49 -5.05 -15.42
N SER A 66 -2.11 -3.89 -15.55
CA SER A 66 -1.72 -2.86 -16.53
C SER A 66 -0.28 -2.41 -16.29
N PRO A 67 0.46 -2.00 -17.35
CA PRO A 67 1.78 -1.40 -17.20
C PRO A 67 1.73 -0.21 -16.22
N CYS A 68 2.61 -0.26 -15.22
CA CYS A 68 2.67 0.70 -14.13
C CYS A 68 4.14 1.12 -13.95
N PRO A 69 4.71 1.87 -14.93
CA PRO A 69 6.14 2.21 -14.95
C PRO A 69 6.57 2.96 -13.70
N THR A 70 5.63 3.67 -13.05
CA THR A 70 5.85 4.50 -11.89
C THR A 70 4.64 4.45 -10.95
N VAL A 71 4.84 4.62 -9.64
CA VAL A 71 3.76 4.79 -8.64
C VAL A 71 3.91 6.05 -7.79
N PHE A 72 2.84 6.51 -7.16
CA PHE A 72 2.83 7.67 -6.28
C PHE A 72 2.45 7.20 -4.89
N VAL A 73 3.37 7.34 -3.95
CA VAL A 73 3.19 6.96 -2.55
C VAL A 73 2.71 8.18 -1.77
N THR A 74 1.56 8.03 -1.13
CA THR A 74 0.92 9.10 -0.34
C THR A 74 0.10 8.53 0.81
N ARG A 75 -0.32 9.39 1.74
CA ARG A 75 -1.27 9.00 2.79
C ARG A 75 -2.62 8.65 2.18
N ALA A 76 -3.23 7.58 2.68
CA ALA A 76 -4.54 7.10 2.21
C ALA A 76 -5.63 8.19 2.27
N SER A 77 -5.60 9.04 3.31
CA SER A 77 -6.53 10.17 3.47
C SER A 77 -6.44 11.21 2.33
N ARG A 78 -5.29 11.31 1.66
CA ARG A 78 -5.03 12.23 0.54
C ARG A 78 -5.20 11.56 -0.82
N ALA A 79 -5.24 10.23 -0.86
CA ALA A 79 -5.14 9.45 -2.08
C ALA A 79 -6.29 9.65 -3.09
N GLY A 80 -7.39 10.31 -2.71
CA GLY A 80 -8.53 10.66 -3.58
C GLY A 80 -8.78 12.15 -3.76
N GLN A 81 -7.98 13.01 -3.12
CA GLN A 81 -8.23 14.45 -3.10
C GLN A 81 -7.49 15.22 -4.21
N ARG A 82 -6.60 14.54 -4.96
CA ARG A 82 -5.73 15.19 -5.95
C ARG A 82 -5.68 14.35 -7.22
N ALA A 83 -5.87 15.01 -8.37
CA ALA A 83 -5.41 14.46 -9.62
C ALA A 83 -3.88 14.36 -9.55
N PHE A 84 -3.34 13.15 -9.56
CA PHE A 84 -1.90 12.94 -9.58
C PHE A 84 -1.36 13.36 -10.95
N LEU A 85 -0.94 14.62 -11.06
CA LEU A 85 -0.13 15.06 -12.18
C LEU A 85 1.22 14.38 -12.03
N TRP A 86 1.47 13.39 -12.88
CA TRP A 86 2.70 12.62 -12.83
C TRP A 86 3.89 13.53 -13.14
N PRO A 87 4.77 13.82 -12.17
CA PRO A 87 5.91 14.66 -12.47
C PRO A 87 6.81 13.90 -13.45
N PRO A 88 7.51 14.59 -14.37
CA PRO A 88 8.58 13.93 -15.11
C PRO A 88 9.62 13.40 -14.10
N PRO A 89 10.22 12.22 -14.33
CA PRO A 89 11.36 11.76 -13.55
C PRO A 89 12.47 12.84 -13.57
N PRO A 90 13.32 12.93 -12.52
CA PRO A 90 14.46 13.82 -12.53
C PRO A 90 15.26 13.67 -13.83
N ALA A 91 15.54 14.79 -14.49
CA ALA A 91 16.50 14.80 -15.58
C ALA A 91 17.80 14.20 -15.04
N PHE A 92 18.37 13.22 -15.75
CA PHE A 92 19.52 12.41 -15.34
C PHE A 92 19.27 11.22 -14.42
N GLY A 93 18.11 10.54 -14.54
CA GLY A 93 17.95 9.18 -14.00
C GLY A 93 18.29 9.05 -12.52
N GLY A 94 18.24 10.17 -11.80
CA GLY A 94 18.67 10.31 -10.42
C GLY A 94 17.50 10.07 -9.49
N GLU A 95 17.84 9.65 -8.28
CA GLU A 95 16.97 9.79 -7.13
C GLU A 95 17.06 11.23 -6.62
N GLY A 96 15.95 11.81 -6.15
CA GLY A 96 16.01 13.18 -5.66
C GLY A 96 14.69 13.92 -5.57
N ARG A 97 14.78 15.17 -5.11
CA ARG A 97 13.64 16.08 -5.01
C ARG A 97 13.15 16.46 -6.41
N VAL A 98 11.86 16.25 -6.66
CA VAL A 98 11.16 16.65 -7.89
C VAL A 98 10.15 17.73 -7.53
N LEU A 99 10.23 18.86 -8.23
CA LEU A 99 9.47 20.08 -7.90
C LEU A 99 9.75 20.51 -6.44
N LYS A 100 8.86 21.33 -5.87
CA LYS A 100 8.98 21.75 -4.46
C LYS A 100 8.58 20.65 -3.48
N PHE A 101 7.83 19.66 -3.97
CA PHE A 101 6.84 18.95 -3.17
C PHE A 101 6.96 17.42 -3.17
N TYR A 102 7.84 16.87 -4.02
CA TYR A 102 7.93 15.44 -4.19
C TYR A 102 9.38 14.97 -4.10
N TRP A 103 9.56 13.73 -3.67
CA TRP A 103 10.82 13.00 -3.77
C TRP A 103 10.63 11.80 -4.68
N TYR A 104 11.52 11.60 -5.64
CA TYR A 104 11.50 10.44 -6.54
C TYR A 104 12.57 9.43 -6.12
N HIS A 105 12.15 8.21 -5.77
CA HIS A 105 13.04 7.10 -5.48
C HIS A 105 13.23 6.24 -6.73
N ARG A 106 14.49 6.15 -7.20
CA ARG A 106 14.80 5.53 -8.49
C ARG A 106 14.54 4.04 -8.49
N GLY A 107 14.93 3.35 -7.41
CA GLY A 107 14.83 1.89 -7.32
C GLY A 107 13.39 1.38 -7.38
N MET A 108 12.46 2.11 -6.77
CA MET A 108 11.04 1.78 -6.77
C MET A 108 10.28 2.38 -7.96
N ALA A 109 10.93 3.31 -8.69
CA ALA A 109 10.27 4.20 -9.64
C ALA A 109 9.02 4.84 -9.02
N SER A 110 9.18 5.46 -7.85
CA SER A 110 8.05 6.00 -7.09
C SER A 110 8.28 7.42 -6.61
N TYR A 111 7.20 8.21 -6.61
CA TYR A 111 7.18 9.55 -6.04
C TYR A 111 6.60 9.49 -4.63
N PHE A 112 7.16 10.25 -3.70
CA PHE A 112 6.67 10.38 -2.33
C PHE A 112 6.29 11.85 -2.11
N ASP A 113 5.13 12.09 -1.51
CA ASP A 113 4.69 13.42 -1.10
C ASP A 113 4.90 13.69 0.38
N ASP A 114 6.08 13.32 0.87
CA ASP A 114 6.56 13.66 2.21
C ASP A 114 7.02 15.11 2.24
N LEU A 115 6.07 16.00 2.46
CA LEU A 115 6.35 17.38 2.81
C LEU A 115 6.01 17.60 4.26
N CYS A 116 7.07 17.49 5.05
CA CYS A 116 7.33 18.44 6.11
C CYS A 116 7.74 19.77 5.47
#